data_AF-A0A7R9DW65-F1
#
_entry.id   AF-A0A7R9DW65-F1
#
_cell.length_a   1.000
_cell.length_b   1.000
_cell.length_c   1.000
_cell.angle_alpha   90.00
_cell.angle_beta   90.00
_cell.angle_gamma   90.00
#
_symmetry.space_group_name_H-M   'P 1'
#
loop_
_entity.id
_entity.type
_entity.pdbx_description
1 polymer ?
#
loop_
_entity_poly.entity_id
_entity_poly.type
_entity_poly.pdbx_seq_one_letter_code
_entity_poly.pdbx_strand_id
1 'polypeptide(L)' 'MKFAEHLTAHITPEWRKQYISYEEMKAMLYLVVEEAPSAESVEPEIITRHFANFDEHFFHFCDSELKKINTFYSGEL' A
#
# COMPACT_ATOMS: atom_id res chain seq x y z
N MET A 1 10.38 -11.49 -4.92
CA MET A 1 9.78 -12.38 -3.89
C MET A 1 8.33 -12.68 -4.26
N LYS A 2 7.80 -13.88 -3.94
CA LYS A 2 6.44 -14.35 -4.32
C LYS A 2 5.41 -14.23 -3.18
N PHE A 3 5.49 -13.19 -2.35
CA PHE A 3 4.61 -13.05 -1.19
C PHE A 3 3.13 -12.93 -1.58
N ALA A 4 2.81 -12.19 -2.64
CA ALA A 4 1.42 -12.02 -3.07
C ALA A 4 0.77 -13.34 -3.51
N GLU A 5 1.52 -14.20 -4.22
CA GLU A 5 1.09 -15.55 -4.56
C GLU A 5 0.86 -16.39 -3.30
N HIS A 6 1.78 -16.29 -2.33
CA HIS A 6 1.70 -17.05 -1.08
C HIS A 6 0.49 -16.61 -0.23
N LEU A 7 0.29 -15.30 -0.06
CA LEU A 7 -0.85 -14.72 0.65
C LEU A 7 -2.16 -15.20 0.01
N THR A 8 -2.30 -15.05 -1.31
CA THR A 8 -3.52 -15.44 -2.04
C THR A 8 -3.84 -16.92 -1.87
N ALA A 9 -2.83 -17.79 -1.87
CA ALA A 9 -3.00 -19.23 -1.70
C ALA A 9 -3.41 -19.66 -0.27
N HIS A 10 -3.17 -18.83 0.75
CA HIS A 10 -3.41 -19.18 2.17
C HIS A 10 -4.53 -18.34 2.81
N ILE A 11 -5.29 -17.59 2.02
CA ILE A 11 -6.47 -16.84 2.49
C ILE A 11 -7.64 -17.80 2.74
N THR A 12 -8.28 -17.67 3.90
CA THR A 12 -9.62 -18.22 4.14
C THR A 12 -10.63 -17.53 3.22
N PRO A 13 -11.33 -18.25 2.32
CA PRO A 13 -12.18 -17.64 1.29
C PRO A 13 -13.22 -16.64 1.83
N GLU A 14 -13.83 -16.98 2.97
CA GLU A 14 -14.87 -16.19 3.64
C GLU A 14 -14.33 -14.86 4.16
N TRP A 15 -13.02 -14.79 4.45
CA TRP A 15 -12.37 -13.64 5.05
C TRP A 15 -11.54 -12.85 4.05
N ARG A 16 -11.58 -13.18 2.75
CA ARG A 16 -10.73 -12.56 1.71
C ARG A 16 -10.68 -11.03 1.78
N LYS A 17 -11.81 -10.38 2.03
CA LYS A 17 -11.90 -8.90 2.11
C LYS A 17 -11.26 -8.29 3.36
N GLN A 18 -11.02 -9.11 4.39
CA GLN A 18 -10.47 -8.68 5.68
C GLN A 18 -8.94 -8.77 5.72
N TYR A 19 -8.31 -9.51 4.79
CA TYR A 19 -6.86 -9.52 4.63
C TYR A 19 -6.36 -8.19 4.05
N ILE A 20 -5.06 -7.94 4.24
CA ILE A 20 -4.36 -6.80 3.66
C ILE A 20 -4.42 -6.83 2.12
N SER A 21 -4.73 -5.69 1.50
CA SER A 21 -4.73 -5.47 0.05
C SER A 21 -3.31 -5.34 -0.50
N TYR A 22 -2.51 -6.40 -0.37
CA TYR A 22 -1.07 -6.39 -0.67
C TYR A 22 -0.76 -6.00 -2.13
N GLU A 23 -1.52 -6.50 -3.10
CA GLU A 23 -1.29 -6.15 -4.52
C GLU A 23 -1.57 -4.67 -4.81
N GLU A 24 -2.55 -4.08 -4.13
CA GLU A 24 -2.86 -2.66 -4.26
C GLU A 24 -1.74 -1.80 -3.67
N MET A 25 -1.26 -2.12 -2.47
CA MET A 25 -0.10 -1.45 -1.87
C MET A 25 1.14 -1.54 -2.76
N LYS A 26 1.36 -2.70 -3.36
CA LYS A 26 2.47 -2.93 -4.28
C LYS A 26 2.30 -2.11 -5.56
N ALA A 27 1.08 -2.01 -6.10
CA ALA A 27 0.79 -1.17 -7.26
C ALA A 27 1.02 0.32 -6.97
N MET A 28 0.63 0.81 -5.78
CA MET A 28 0.91 2.18 -5.33
C MET A 28 2.42 2.48 -5.35
N LEU A 29 3.24 1.55 -4.84
CA LEU A 29 4.71 1.68 -4.83
C LEU A 29 5.32 1.68 -6.23
N TYR A 30 4.79 0.88 -7.17
CA TYR A 30 5.25 0.95 -8.55
C TYR A 30 4.86 2.28 -9.20
N LEU A 31 3.63 2.73 -8.99
CA LEU A 31 3.10 3.95 -9.59
C LEU A 31 3.90 5.19 -9.16
N VAL A 32 4.18 5.35 -7.87
CA VAL A 32 4.94 6.52 -7.39
C VAL A 32 6.35 6.59 -7.99
N VAL A 33 6.98 5.44 -8.22
CA VAL A 33 8.31 5.36 -8.84
C VAL A 33 8.23 5.63 -10.34
N GLU A 34 7.20 5.10 -11.01
CA GLU A 34 6.96 5.33 -12.44
C GLU A 34 6.64 6.81 -12.74
N GLU A 35 5.87 7.46 -11.88
CA GLU A 35 5.49 8.87 -12.00
C GLU A 35 6.54 9.84 -11.43
N ALA A 36 7.62 9.33 -10.82
CA ALA A 36 8.64 10.17 -10.23
C ALA A 36 9.33 11.03 -11.30
N PRO A 37 9.44 12.36 -11.09
CA PRO A 37 10.13 13.22 -12.03
C PRO A 37 11.62 12.87 -12.11
N SER A 38 12.20 12.97 -13.31
CA SER A 38 13.63 12.71 -13.52
C SER A 38 14.49 13.69 -12.71
N ALA A 39 15.46 13.16 -11.97
CA ALA A 39 16.39 13.97 -11.17
C ALA A 39 17.26 14.91 -12.00
N GLU A 40 17.41 14.65 -13.30
CA GLU A 40 18.12 15.53 -14.23
C GLU A 40 17.25 16.70 -14.73
N SER A 41 15.94 16.63 -14.52
CA SER A 41 14.95 17.56 -15.10
C SER A 41 14.31 18.50 -14.08
N VAL A 42 14.42 18.22 -12.78
CA VAL A 42 13.79 19.01 -11.72
C VAL A 42 14.73 19.23 -10.53
N GLU A 43 14.42 20.24 -9.72
CA GLU A 43 15.14 20.49 -8.47
C GLU A 43 14.87 19.38 -7.44
N PRO A 44 15.85 19.04 -6.56
CA PRO A 44 15.70 17.97 -5.57
C PRO A 44 14.48 18.12 -4.64
N GLU A 45 14.05 19.35 -4.39
CA GLU A 45 12.88 19.68 -3.57
C GLU A 45 11.57 19.21 -4.21
N ILE A 46 11.49 19.19 -5.55
CA ILE A 46 10.32 18.68 -6.28
C ILE A 46 10.20 17.17 -6.10
N ILE A 47 11.32 16.44 -6.19
CA ILE A 47 11.38 14.99 -5.98
C ILE A 47 11.01 14.67 -4.52
N THR A 48 11.57 15.42 -3.57
CA THR A 48 11.28 15.27 -2.14
C THR A 48 9.79 15.46 -1.87
N ARG A 49 9.18 16.50 -2.46
CA ARG A 49 7.75 16.78 -2.31
C ARG A 49 6.88 15.69 -2.96
N HIS A 50 7.28 15.16 -4.11
CA HIS A 50 6.57 14.04 -4.78
C HIS A 50 6.45 12.83 -3.85
N PHE A 51 7.56 12.39 -3.25
CA PHE A 51 7.54 11.26 -2.33
C PHE A 51 6.88 11.58 -0.99
N ALA A 52 7.02 12.80 -0.46
CA ALA A 52 6.34 13.20 0.76
C ALA A 52 4.80 13.19 0.61
N ASN A 53 4.29 13.64 -0.55
CA ASN A 53 2.86 13.54 -0.85
C ASN A 53 2.42 12.08 -0.94
N PHE A 54 3.23 11.21 -1.57
CA PHE A 54 2.94 9.78 -1.64
C PHE A 54 2.91 9.14 -0.24
N ASP A 55 3.88 9.44 0.61
CA ASP A 55 3.98 8.90 1.97
C ASP A 55 2.69 9.17 2.76
N GLU A 56 2.13 10.38 2.68
CA GLU A 56 0.87 10.73 3.34
C GLU A 56 -0.29 9.82 2.87
N HIS A 57 -0.46 9.66 1.55
CA HIS A 57 -1.51 8.82 0.99
C HIS A 57 -1.29 7.33 1.31
N PHE A 58 -0.04 6.87 1.22
CA PHE A 58 0.32 5.48 1.47
C PHE A 58 0.15 5.11 2.95
N PHE A 59 0.54 5.98 3.88
CA PHE A 59 0.33 5.74 5.31
C PHE A 59 -1.13 5.82 5.71
N HIS A 60 -1.92 6.72 5.11
CA HIS A 60 -3.37 6.71 5.32
C HIS A 60 -4.00 5.39 4.85
N PHE A 61 -3.58 4.87 3.69
CA PHE A 61 -4.01 3.56 3.21
C PHE A 61 -3.61 2.44 4.20
N CYS A 62 -2.36 2.45 4.68
CA CYS A 62 -1.88 1.47 5.67
C CYS A 62 -2.68 1.51 6.98
N ASP A 63 -3.01 2.70 7.49
CA ASP A 63 -3.82 2.86 8.71
C ASP A 63 -5.24 2.32 8.49
N SER A 64 -5.83 2.57 7.33
CA SER A 64 -7.15 2.03 6.98
C SER A 64 -7.16 0.50 6.91
N GLU A 65 -6.13 -0.11 6.31
CA GLU A 65 -5.96 -1.56 6.23
C GLU A 65 -5.71 -2.19 7.61
N LEU A 66 -4.86 -1.54 8.42
CA LEU A 66 -4.59 -1.98 9.79
C LEU A 66 -5.87 -1.91 10.64
N LYS A 67 -6.63 -0.82 10.56
CA LYS A 67 -7.89 -0.68 11.28
C LYS A 67 -8.89 -1.76 10.87
N LYS A 68 -9.05 -2.01 9.56
CA LYS A 68 -9.91 -3.09 9.03
C LYS A 68 -9.54 -4.44 9.64
N ILE A 69 -8.26 -4.79 9.59
CA ILE A 69 -7.75 -6.05 10.13
C ILE A 69 -7.99 -6.12 11.65
N ASN A 70 -7.69 -5.05 12.38
CA ASN A 70 -7.88 -5.01 13.83
C ASN A 70 -9.36 -5.16 14.23
N THR A 71 -10.29 -4.47 13.55
CA THR A 71 -11.73 -4.60 13.78
C THR A 71 -12.22 -6.01 13.50
N PHE A 72 -11.67 -6.67 12.48
CA PHE A 72 -12.03 -8.06 12.17
C PHE A 72 -11.56 -9.02 13.27
N TYR A 73 -10.32 -8.87 13.73
CA TYR A 73 -9.76 -9.73 14.78
C TYR A 73 -10.32 -9.44 16.18
N SER A 74 -10.75 -8.21 16.46
CA SER A 74 -11.39 -7.86 17.74
C SER A 74 -12.83 -8.40 17.85
N GLY A 75 -13.43 -8.85 16.74
CA GLY A 75 -14.81 -9.32 16.70
C GLY A 75 -15.85 -8.19 16.75
N GLU A 76 -15.43 -6.94 16.48
CA GLU A 76 -16.33 -5.78 16.32
C GLU A 76 -16.98 -5.74 14.92
N LEU A 77 -16.95 -6.87 14.21
CA LEU A 77 -17.38 -7.08 12.82
C LEU A 77 -18.44 -8.17 12.71
#